data_AF-A0A845Z9N0-F1
#
_entry.id   AF-A0A845Z9N0-F1
#
_cell.length_a   1.000
_cell.length_b   1.000
_cell.length_c   1.000
_cell.angle_alpha   90.00
_cell.angle_beta   90.00
_cell.angle_gamma   90.00
#
_symmetry.space_group_name_H-M   'P 1'
#
loop_
_entity.id
_entity.type
_entity.pdbx_description
1 polymer ?
#
loop_
_entity_poly.entity_id
_entity_poly.type
_entity_poly.pdbx_seq_one_letter_code
_entity_poly.pdbx_strand_id
1 'polypeptide(L)'
;MATTITEKKLQPGEYTWQQTILSHMWLVYCVSFPKAYSGSQEELTNLATASVKKTLASQQAQKLIGKWELVWGVNVYQRWRSIVADSTMYIAKYSESSDIDNIDKYVISIAGTNPFSIYTILFEDARFSSVKKWNEGQPWNSKIDAASTDEPAIPSGLSTGLEVHMSRMQDAQGNFLVDILREIVSNATKPVEITVAGHSLGGTISPLLGLSLYDCQSEWDKDNKATIKVVSVAGMSPGNEAFAEYYQSKLGDRTERIWCDKDIVPYMSTVNGLSTIPTLYAPKISNNILVSALFNTMQLVTQQHKYTPISQTPGYSGSFEPSKLSQKINENEFLKAYLITECSTLIYLIWLQKLENIPFMPSVVEDKFEELAEEFSKLFAEVITKMLGVGAIVDQELENIFDYLVNSVSTIPVVGALKQFNRNLLSTASLFGLIDYYLQFSYQHTQQYVNYFGFSEFDLLRLQITAKINEGCEEENARKQKPNTVVVEYGKAKDDDIKDLLNGEGKLLNNISDVVVGLKLSGTVEQNVQPLLFIIEKEKEKDRGFCG
;
A
#
# COMPACT_ATOMS: atom_id res chain seq x y z
N MET A 1 -8.48 27.83 21.60
CA MET A 1 -9.02 28.60 20.46
C MET A 1 -8.28 28.09 19.23
N ALA A 2 -8.92 27.22 18.46
CA ALA A 2 -8.34 26.71 17.23
C ALA A 2 -8.40 27.84 16.20
N THR A 3 -7.26 28.20 15.63
CA THR A 3 -7.18 29.16 14.53
C THR A 3 -7.76 28.46 13.30
N THR A 4 -9.07 28.56 13.12
CA THR A 4 -9.72 28.23 11.85
C THR A 4 -9.07 29.15 10.82
N ILE A 5 -8.25 28.59 9.92
CA ILE A 5 -7.88 29.30 8.71
C ILE A 5 -9.20 29.58 8.01
N THR A 6 -9.64 30.83 8.09
CA THR A 6 -10.80 31.35 7.36
C THR A 6 -10.73 30.84 5.92
N GLU A 7 -11.70 30.02 5.53
CA GLU A 7 -11.87 29.51 4.16
C GLU A 7 -12.01 30.69 3.20
N LYS A 8 -10.87 31.16 2.69
CA LYS A 8 -10.86 32.06 1.56
C LYS A 8 -11.12 31.19 0.34
N LYS A 9 -12.28 31.38 -0.31
CA LYS A 9 -12.51 30.90 -1.68
C LYS A 9 -11.42 31.54 -2.57
N LEU A 10 -10.34 30.81 -2.78
CA LEU A 10 -9.41 31.04 -3.88
C LEU A 10 -10.03 30.30 -5.07
N GLN A 11 -10.47 31.03 -6.09
CA GLN A 11 -11.16 30.45 -7.26
C GLN A 11 -10.35 30.80 -8.51
N PRO A 12 -10.15 29.88 -9.48
CA PRO A 12 -11.25 29.09 -10.08
C PRO A 12 -11.35 27.59 -9.70
N GLY A 13 -12.60 27.13 -9.54
CA GLY A 13 -13.04 25.73 -9.32
C GLY A 13 -14.06 25.63 -8.18
N GLU A 14 -15.24 25.03 -8.34
CA GLU A 14 -16.33 25.07 -7.33
C GLU A 14 -15.92 24.59 -5.92
N TYR A 15 -14.91 23.74 -5.82
CA TYR A 15 -14.39 23.20 -4.56
C TYR A 15 -13.48 24.17 -3.81
N THR A 16 -13.45 24.04 -2.48
CA THR A 16 -12.46 24.73 -1.63
C THR A 16 -11.07 24.18 -1.90
N TRP A 17 -10.02 24.90 -1.46
CA TRP A 17 -8.66 24.39 -1.58
C TRP A 17 -8.47 23.02 -0.91
N GLN A 18 -9.08 22.83 0.27
CA GLN A 18 -9.05 21.55 0.98
C GLN A 18 -9.70 20.44 0.14
N GLN A 19 -10.88 20.67 -0.43
CA GLN A 19 -11.55 19.72 -1.32
C GLN A 19 -10.73 19.44 -2.59
N THR A 20 -10.03 20.44 -3.14
CA THR A 20 -9.12 20.28 -4.28
C THR A 20 -7.93 19.39 -3.93
N ILE A 21 -7.28 19.61 -2.80
CA ILE A 21 -6.18 18.76 -2.33
C ILE A 21 -6.66 17.33 -2.06
N LEU A 22 -7.83 17.15 -1.44
CA LEU A 22 -8.45 15.84 -1.23
C LEU A 22 -8.75 15.15 -2.57
N SER A 23 -9.23 15.88 -3.57
CA SER A 23 -9.46 15.35 -4.92
C SER A 23 -8.18 14.77 -5.53
N HIS A 24 -7.03 15.45 -5.37
CA HIS A 24 -5.74 14.93 -5.83
C HIS A 24 -5.35 13.62 -5.13
N MET A 25 -5.60 13.50 -3.81
CA MET A 25 -5.33 12.26 -3.07
C MET A 25 -6.16 11.09 -3.58
N TRP A 26 -7.44 11.30 -3.91
CA TRP A 26 -8.27 10.23 -4.50
C TRP A 26 -7.92 9.95 -5.96
N LEU A 27 -7.41 10.95 -6.69
CA LEU A 27 -6.97 10.79 -8.06
C LEU A 27 -5.73 9.89 -8.18
N VAL A 28 -4.76 10.01 -7.27
CA VAL A 28 -3.56 9.16 -7.28
C VAL A 28 -3.90 7.67 -7.04
N TYR A 29 -5.05 7.39 -6.40
CA TYR A 29 -5.58 6.04 -6.22
C TYR A 29 -6.22 5.40 -7.47
N CYS A 30 -6.13 6.01 -8.66
CA CYS A 30 -6.74 5.45 -9.87
C CYS A 30 -6.34 3.99 -10.19
N VAL A 31 -5.11 3.56 -9.89
CA VAL A 31 -4.67 2.16 -10.04
C VAL A 31 -4.39 1.45 -8.72
N SER A 32 -4.30 2.21 -7.61
CA SER A 32 -4.05 1.68 -6.27
C SER A 32 -5.34 1.32 -5.52
N PHE A 33 -6.50 1.63 -6.10
CA PHE A 33 -7.85 1.43 -5.55
C PHE A 33 -8.78 1.16 -6.73
N PRO A 34 -9.36 -0.04 -6.96
CA PRO A 34 -9.34 -1.36 -6.30
C PRO A 34 -8.17 -2.32 -6.68
N LYS A 35 -8.09 -3.48 -6.00
CA LYS A 35 -7.29 -4.68 -6.37
C LYS A 35 -7.58 -5.24 -7.78
N ALA A 36 -8.43 -4.59 -8.57
CA ALA A 36 -8.81 -5.01 -9.92
C ALA A 36 -7.72 -4.73 -10.95
N TYR A 37 -6.72 -3.89 -10.64
CA TYR A 37 -5.62 -3.60 -11.54
C TYR A 37 -4.39 -4.41 -11.14
N SER A 38 -4.06 -5.38 -11.97
CA SER A 38 -2.80 -6.13 -11.88
C SER A 38 -2.06 -6.10 -13.20
N GLY A 39 -0.75 -5.99 -13.17
CA GLY A 39 0.11 -5.95 -14.35
C GLY A 39 1.55 -5.60 -14.00
N SER A 40 2.36 -5.49 -15.04
CA SER A 40 3.73 -4.95 -14.94
C SER A 40 3.73 -3.48 -14.55
N GLN A 41 4.88 -3.00 -14.08
CA GLN A 41 5.03 -1.63 -13.60
C GLN A 41 4.75 -0.63 -14.71
N GLU A 42 5.16 -0.98 -15.93
CA GLU A 42 4.93 -0.19 -17.13
C GLU A 42 3.44 -0.10 -17.47
N GLU A 43 2.71 -1.22 -17.45
CA GLU A 43 1.27 -1.25 -17.73
C GLU A 43 0.49 -0.40 -16.71
N LEU A 44 0.78 -0.56 -15.42
CA LEU A 44 0.15 0.21 -14.36
C LEU A 44 0.50 1.70 -14.45
N THR A 45 1.76 2.04 -14.77
CA THR A 45 2.21 3.42 -15.01
C THR A 45 1.45 4.07 -16.17
N ASN A 46 1.29 3.34 -17.28
CA ASN A 46 0.56 3.82 -18.45
C ASN A 46 -0.92 4.03 -18.15
N LEU A 47 -1.57 3.07 -17.49
CA LEU A 47 -2.98 3.16 -17.09
C LEU A 47 -3.21 4.32 -16.11
N ALA A 48 -2.34 4.46 -15.11
CA ALA A 48 -2.42 5.54 -14.13
C ALA A 48 -2.22 6.90 -14.79
N THR A 49 -1.19 7.04 -15.63
CA THR A 49 -0.89 8.28 -16.34
C THR A 49 -2.04 8.67 -17.27
N ALA A 50 -2.61 7.73 -18.02
CA ALA A 50 -3.78 7.98 -18.87
C ALA A 50 -4.99 8.43 -18.03
N SER A 51 -5.24 7.78 -16.89
CA SER A 51 -6.34 8.09 -15.98
C SER A 51 -6.22 9.49 -15.38
N VAL A 52 -5.03 9.84 -14.88
CA VAL A 52 -4.76 11.17 -14.31
C VAL A 52 -4.88 12.24 -15.39
N LYS A 53 -4.22 12.07 -16.54
CA LYS A 53 -4.29 13.06 -17.63
C LYS A 53 -5.72 13.27 -18.12
N LYS A 54 -6.48 12.19 -18.35
CA LYS A 54 -7.87 12.28 -18.82
C LYS A 54 -8.80 12.90 -17.78
N THR A 55 -8.56 12.64 -16.49
CA THR A 55 -9.32 13.27 -15.41
C THR A 55 -9.02 14.75 -15.31
N LEU A 56 -7.75 15.17 -15.26
CA LEU A 56 -7.37 16.59 -15.19
C LEU A 56 -7.80 17.39 -16.44
N ALA A 57 -7.87 16.74 -17.61
CA ALA A 57 -8.35 17.35 -18.84
C ALA A 57 -9.89 17.42 -18.95
N SER A 58 -10.64 16.73 -18.08
CA SER A 58 -12.10 16.74 -18.11
C SER A 58 -12.65 18.12 -17.75
N GLN A 59 -13.60 18.62 -18.54
CA GLN A 59 -14.30 19.89 -18.25
C GLN A 59 -14.97 19.87 -16.87
N GLN A 60 -15.51 18.71 -16.46
CA GLN A 60 -16.14 18.56 -15.15
C GLN A 60 -15.10 18.64 -14.03
N ALA A 61 -13.95 17.96 -14.16
CA ALA A 61 -12.87 18.07 -13.19
C ALA A 61 -12.35 19.51 -13.09
N GLN A 62 -12.13 20.18 -14.23
CA GLN A 62 -11.68 21.57 -14.26
C GLN A 62 -12.69 22.52 -13.61
N LYS A 63 -13.99 22.26 -13.76
CA LYS A 63 -15.04 23.02 -13.08
C LYS A 63 -14.98 22.84 -11.56
N LEU A 64 -14.63 21.65 -11.07
CA LEU A 64 -14.57 21.34 -9.64
C LEU A 64 -13.27 21.85 -9.01
N ILE A 65 -12.12 21.47 -9.55
CA ILE A 65 -10.81 21.69 -8.91
C ILE A 65 -9.92 22.73 -9.61
N GLY A 66 -10.42 23.36 -10.68
CA GLY A 66 -9.63 24.26 -11.54
C GLY A 66 -8.73 23.53 -12.52
N LYS A 67 -7.92 24.27 -13.29
CA LYS A 67 -6.99 23.65 -14.26
C LYS A 67 -5.67 23.25 -13.63
N TRP A 68 -5.28 22.01 -13.89
CA TRP A 68 -4.03 21.43 -13.41
C TRP A 68 -3.27 20.75 -14.54
N GLU A 69 -1.95 20.87 -14.48
CA GLU A 69 -1.01 20.23 -15.39
C GLU A 69 -0.22 19.17 -14.64
N LEU A 70 -0.17 17.94 -15.20
CA LEU A 70 0.72 16.89 -14.69
C LEU A 70 2.15 17.19 -15.14
N VAL A 71 3.01 17.61 -14.20
CA VAL A 71 4.39 18.02 -14.49
C VAL A 71 5.43 16.94 -14.21
N TRP A 72 5.08 15.93 -13.40
CA TRP A 72 5.91 14.74 -13.20
C TRP A 72 5.06 13.54 -12.79
N GLY A 73 5.43 12.36 -13.26
CA GLY A 73 4.66 11.13 -13.08
C GLY A 73 3.56 10.93 -14.13
N VAL A 74 2.62 10.01 -13.92
CA VAL A 74 2.38 9.24 -12.69
C VAL A 74 3.39 8.10 -12.54
N ASN A 75 4.17 8.10 -11.46
CA ASN A 75 5.18 7.06 -11.24
C ASN A 75 4.64 5.99 -10.30
N VAL A 76 4.70 4.74 -10.76
CA VAL A 76 4.31 3.55 -9.99
C VAL A 76 5.56 2.82 -9.56
N TYR A 77 5.62 2.46 -8.28
CA TYR A 77 6.62 1.53 -7.75
C TYR A 77 5.98 0.17 -7.50
N GLN A 78 6.67 -0.88 -7.95
CA GLN A 78 6.37 -2.26 -7.61
C GLN A 78 7.60 -2.92 -7.01
N ARG A 79 7.43 -3.60 -5.88
CA ARG A 79 8.41 -4.51 -5.31
C ARG A 79 8.57 -5.71 -6.22
N TRP A 80 9.71 -6.38 -6.09
CA TRP A 80 9.97 -7.63 -6.78
C TRP A 80 8.82 -8.63 -6.57
N ARG A 81 8.28 -9.19 -7.67
CA ARG A 81 7.11 -10.08 -7.74
C ARG A 81 5.74 -9.47 -7.41
N SER A 82 5.66 -8.19 -7.05
CA SER A 82 4.36 -7.53 -6.95
C SER A 82 3.75 -7.40 -8.34
N ILE A 83 2.46 -7.70 -8.44
CA ILE A 83 1.66 -7.52 -9.66
C ILE A 83 0.71 -6.33 -9.54
N VAL A 84 0.79 -5.57 -8.45
CA VAL A 84 -0.06 -4.41 -8.17
C VAL A 84 0.80 -3.18 -7.89
N ALA A 85 0.21 -1.98 -7.90
CA ALA A 85 0.93 -0.77 -7.54
C ALA A 85 1.13 -0.71 -6.01
N ASP A 86 2.35 -0.94 -5.53
CA ASP A 86 2.67 -0.86 -4.09
C ASP A 86 2.76 0.59 -3.62
N SER A 87 3.11 1.50 -4.53
CA SER A 87 3.05 2.93 -4.30
C SER A 87 2.93 3.71 -5.59
N THR A 88 2.31 4.88 -5.54
CA THR A 88 2.12 5.76 -6.70
C THR A 88 2.31 7.22 -6.28
N MET A 89 2.99 8.00 -7.13
CA MET A 89 3.25 9.42 -6.87
C MET A 89 3.22 10.24 -8.16
N TYR A 90 2.71 11.46 -8.07
CA TYR A 90 2.83 12.45 -9.15
C TYR A 90 2.94 13.87 -8.62
N ILE A 91 3.37 14.79 -9.47
CA ILE A 91 3.35 16.24 -9.23
C ILE A 91 2.41 16.91 -10.23
N ALA A 92 1.47 17.71 -9.74
CA ALA A 92 0.63 18.55 -10.57
C ALA A 92 0.85 20.03 -10.25
N LYS A 93 0.89 20.88 -11.28
CA LYS A 93 0.96 22.34 -11.19
C LYS A 93 -0.44 22.93 -11.38
N TYR A 94 -0.84 23.87 -10.53
CA TYR A 94 -2.05 24.64 -10.73
C TYR A 94 -1.83 25.66 -11.85
N SER A 95 -2.52 25.49 -12.97
CA SER A 95 -2.34 26.32 -14.18
C SER A 95 -3.08 27.66 -14.11
N GLU A 96 -4.01 27.80 -13.17
CA GLU A 96 -4.83 29.00 -12.97
C GLU A 96 -4.39 29.83 -11.76
N SER A 97 -3.10 29.77 -11.39
CA SER A 97 -2.54 30.71 -10.42
C SER A 97 -2.71 32.13 -10.96
N SER A 98 -3.84 32.74 -10.64
CA SER A 98 -4.11 34.12 -10.98
C SER A 98 -2.97 34.99 -10.45
N ASP A 99 -2.63 36.07 -11.14
CA ASP A 99 -1.65 37.06 -10.66
C ASP A 99 -2.05 37.69 -9.30
N ILE A 100 -3.19 37.30 -8.73
CA ILE A 100 -3.72 37.72 -7.43
C ILE A 100 -2.84 37.24 -6.27
N ASP A 101 -2.32 36.00 -6.30
CA ASP A 101 -1.51 35.46 -5.19
C ASP A 101 0.01 35.50 -5.48
N ASN A 102 0.40 35.80 -6.73
CA ASN A 102 1.79 35.83 -7.20
C ASN A 102 2.65 34.65 -6.71
N ILE A 103 2.10 33.43 -6.71
CA ILE A 103 2.76 32.20 -6.23
C ILE A 103 2.41 31.04 -7.17
N ASP A 104 3.41 30.25 -7.55
CA ASP A 104 3.20 28.99 -8.28
C ASP A 104 2.84 27.88 -7.29
N LYS A 105 1.72 27.18 -7.50
CA LYS A 105 1.23 26.13 -6.59
C LYS A 105 1.37 24.75 -7.21
N TYR A 106 1.93 23.83 -6.45
CA TYR A 106 2.16 22.43 -6.82
C TYR A 106 1.57 21.49 -5.77
N VAL A 107 1.13 20.32 -6.21
CA VAL A 107 0.72 19.22 -5.33
C VAL A 107 1.55 18.00 -5.66
N ILE A 108 2.22 17.46 -4.65
CA ILE A 108 2.81 16.11 -4.68
C ILE A 108 1.78 15.18 -4.04
N SER A 109 1.14 14.33 -4.85
CA SER A 109 0.11 13.41 -4.38
C SER A 109 0.67 12.00 -4.27
N ILE A 110 0.44 11.35 -3.14
CA ILE A 110 1.00 10.04 -2.80
C ILE A 110 -0.11 9.05 -2.47
N ALA A 111 -0.08 7.90 -3.12
CA ALA A 111 -0.78 6.70 -2.70
C ALA A 111 0.25 5.66 -2.21
N GLY A 112 -0.01 5.09 -1.03
CA GLY A 112 0.65 3.85 -0.61
C GLY A 112 -0.02 2.63 -1.25
N THR A 113 0.22 1.45 -0.67
CA THR A 113 -0.45 0.21 -1.07
C THR A 113 -1.97 0.31 -0.91
N ASN A 114 -2.69 -0.67 -1.48
CA ASN A 114 -4.12 -0.89 -1.33
C ASN A 114 -4.58 -0.59 0.13
N PRO A 115 -5.37 0.47 0.38
CA PRO A 115 -5.66 1.04 1.73
C PRO A 115 -6.58 0.16 2.60
N PHE A 116 -6.73 -1.07 2.17
CA PHE A 116 -7.74 -2.01 2.51
C PHE A 116 -7.12 -3.21 3.24
N SER A 117 -5.80 -3.41 3.11
CA SER A 117 -5.10 -4.43 3.90
C SER A 117 -4.43 -3.88 5.14
N ILE A 118 -5.15 -3.97 6.26
CA ILE A 118 -4.63 -3.60 7.58
C ILE A 118 -3.33 -4.37 7.87
N TYR A 119 -3.21 -5.64 7.48
CA TYR A 119 -1.99 -6.38 7.76
C TYR A 119 -0.78 -5.92 6.93
N THR A 120 -0.91 -5.83 5.60
CA THR A 120 0.19 -5.40 4.74
C THR A 120 0.70 -4.03 5.17
N ILE A 121 -0.21 -3.12 5.54
CA ILE A 121 0.14 -1.81 6.10
C ILE A 121 0.94 -1.96 7.42
N LEU A 122 0.54 -2.85 8.32
CA LEU A 122 1.09 -2.94 9.68
C LEU A 122 2.41 -3.71 9.79
N PHE A 123 2.53 -4.85 9.13
CA PHE A 123 3.65 -5.77 9.35
C PHE A 123 4.61 -5.83 8.16
N GLU A 124 4.10 -5.72 6.93
CA GLU A 124 4.93 -5.78 5.72
C GLU A 124 5.48 -4.40 5.36
N ASP A 125 4.66 -3.36 5.43
CA ASP A 125 4.99 -2.02 4.96
C ASP A 125 5.57 -1.12 6.05
N ALA A 126 5.02 -1.12 7.25
CA ALA A 126 5.51 -0.23 8.31
C ALA A 126 6.60 -0.86 9.20
N ARG A 127 6.59 -2.20 9.38
CA ARG A 127 7.57 -2.96 10.21
C ARG A 127 7.81 -2.34 11.60
N PHE A 128 6.72 -2.16 12.37
CA PHE A 128 6.71 -1.48 13.67
C PHE A 128 7.53 -2.14 14.80
N SER A 129 8.09 -3.33 14.60
CA SER A 129 8.94 -3.99 15.59
C SER A 129 10.34 -3.36 15.68
N SER A 130 10.74 -2.58 14.68
CA SER A 130 12.06 -1.95 14.60
C SER A 130 11.98 -0.55 14.05
N VAL A 131 12.98 0.27 14.36
CA VAL A 131 13.08 1.67 13.97
C VAL A 131 14.36 1.97 13.22
N LYS A 132 14.37 3.09 12.52
CA LYS A 132 15.56 3.76 11.99
C LYS A 132 15.55 5.20 12.49
N LYS A 133 16.70 5.66 12.98
CA LYS A 133 16.88 7.04 13.42
C LYS A 133 16.67 8.02 12.26
N TRP A 134 16.02 9.14 12.54
CA TRP A 134 15.86 10.25 11.61
C TRP A 134 17.24 10.89 11.37
N ASN A 135 17.75 10.74 10.16
CA ASN A 135 19.10 11.15 9.78
C ASN A 135 19.02 12.26 8.74
N GLU A 136 18.65 13.47 9.19
CA GLU A 136 18.59 14.69 8.37
C GLU A 136 17.80 14.49 7.06
N GLY A 137 16.58 13.96 7.17
CA GLY A 137 15.73 13.68 6.02
C GLY A 137 16.03 12.37 5.29
N GLN A 138 17.08 11.63 5.68
CA GLN A 138 17.50 10.37 5.05
C GLN A 138 17.57 9.19 6.03
N PRO A 139 16.48 8.86 6.75
CA PRO A 139 16.48 7.79 7.75
C PRO A 139 16.87 6.41 7.20
N TRP A 140 16.74 6.17 5.89
CA TRP A 140 17.10 4.89 5.28
C TRP A 140 18.60 4.58 5.36
N ASN A 141 19.45 5.60 5.51
CA ASN A 141 20.89 5.45 5.74
C ASN A 141 21.22 5.03 7.19
N SER A 142 20.27 5.14 8.12
CA SER A 142 20.44 4.68 9.50
C SER A 142 20.34 3.15 9.60
N LYS A 143 21.07 2.59 10.57
CA LYS A 143 20.96 1.18 10.94
C LYS A 143 19.58 0.89 11.52
N ILE A 144 19.06 -0.31 11.24
CA ILE A 144 17.86 -0.83 11.88
C ILE A 144 18.18 -1.11 13.34
N ASP A 145 17.29 -0.68 14.24
CA ASP A 145 17.35 -0.96 15.66
C ASP A 145 16.02 -1.55 16.15
N ALA A 146 16.08 -2.68 16.85
CA ALA A 146 14.91 -3.31 17.44
C ALA A 146 14.62 -2.76 18.86
N ALA A 147 15.59 -2.09 19.48
CA ALA A 147 15.41 -1.44 20.77
C ALA A 147 14.73 -0.08 20.63
N SER A 148 14.11 0.37 21.72
CA SER A 148 13.57 1.73 21.81
C SER A 148 14.69 2.77 21.82
N THR A 149 14.42 3.96 21.28
CA THR A 149 15.34 5.10 21.33
C THR A 149 14.60 6.38 21.71
N ASP A 150 15.29 7.26 22.43
CA ASP A 150 14.82 8.61 22.78
C ASP A 150 15.24 9.66 21.72
N GLU A 151 15.98 9.27 20.69
CA GLU A 151 16.27 10.13 19.53
C GLU A 151 15.12 10.07 18.51
N PRO A 152 14.93 11.11 17.66
CA PRO A 152 13.93 11.07 16.60
C PRO A 152 14.09 9.81 15.74
N ALA A 153 13.06 8.96 15.68
CA ALA A 153 13.10 7.71 14.94
C ALA A 153 11.73 7.35 14.35
N ILE A 154 11.77 6.65 13.22
CA ILE A 154 10.59 6.17 12.50
C ILE A 154 10.63 4.65 12.36
N PRO A 155 9.49 3.96 12.21
CA PRO A 155 9.45 2.54 11.87
C PRO A 155 10.31 2.23 10.65
N SER A 156 11.03 1.11 10.69
CA SER A 156 12.00 0.75 9.64
C SER A 156 11.34 0.56 8.26
N GLY A 157 10.10 0.07 8.23
CA GLY A 157 9.34 -0.09 7.00
C GLY A 157 8.90 1.25 6.41
N LEU A 158 8.46 2.21 7.24
CA LEU A 158 8.18 3.57 6.78
C LEU A 158 9.42 4.28 6.25
N SER A 159 10.61 3.98 6.81
CA SER A 159 11.87 4.46 6.25
C SER A 159 12.16 3.90 4.86
N THR A 160 11.84 2.63 4.61
CA THR A 160 11.96 2.02 3.26
C THR A 160 10.93 2.61 2.29
N GLY A 161 9.68 2.81 2.74
CA GLY A 161 8.66 3.49 1.93
C GLY A 161 9.09 4.90 1.54
N LEU A 162 9.67 5.66 2.48
CA LEU A 162 10.20 6.99 2.21
C LEU A 162 11.37 6.99 1.22
N GLU A 163 12.30 6.03 1.32
CA GLU A 163 13.39 5.84 0.37
C GLU A 163 12.86 5.62 -1.06
N VAL A 164 11.79 4.84 -1.22
CA VAL A 164 11.15 4.61 -2.52
C VAL A 164 10.78 5.94 -3.19
N HIS A 165 10.12 6.84 -2.44
CA HIS A 165 9.71 8.15 -2.96
C HIS A 165 10.86 9.11 -3.19
N MET A 166 11.88 9.10 -2.33
CA MET A 166 12.99 10.04 -2.39
C MET A 166 14.04 9.65 -3.45
N SER A 167 14.32 8.36 -3.63
CA SER A 167 15.51 7.92 -4.35
C SER A 167 15.35 6.66 -5.21
N ARG A 168 14.14 6.12 -5.40
CA ARG A 168 13.92 4.95 -6.28
C ARG A 168 12.88 5.16 -7.37
N MET A 169 11.84 5.96 -7.12
CA MET A 169 10.88 6.33 -8.15
C MET A 169 11.50 7.29 -9.16
N GLN A 170 11.40 6.94 -10.43
CA GLN A 170 11.87 7.74 -11.57
C GLN A 170 10.74 7.94 -12.57
N ASP A 171 10.78 9.04 -13.32
CA ASP A 171 9.97 9.17 -14.53
C ASP A 171 10.56 8.38 -15.71
N ALA A 172 9.88 8.43 -16.85
CA ALA A 172 10.31 7.77 -18.08
C ALA A 172 11.65 8.30 -18.63
N GLN A 173 12.12 9.46 -18.17
CA GLN A 173 13.40 10.06 -18.53
C GLN A 173 14.51 9.73 -17.52
N GLY A 174 14.19 9.01 -16.44
CA GLY A 174 15.12 8.62 -15.38
C GLY A 174 15.30 9.68 -14.27
N ASN A 175 14.50 10.75 -14.25
CA ASN A 175 14.64 11.80 -13.24
C ASN A 175 13.96 11.39 -11.93
N PHE A 176 14.64 11.65 -10.81
CA PHE A 176 14.07 11.49 -9.47
C PHE A 176 13.26 12.72 -9.06
N LEU A 177 12.50 12.59 -7.97
CA LEU A 177 11.72 13.68 -7.39
C LEU A 177 12.56 14.96 -7.17
N VAL A 178 13.74 14.82 -6.57
CA VAL A 178 14.61 15.95 -6.23
C VAL A 178 15.12 16.68 -7.48
N ASP A 179 15.34 15.98 -8.59
CA ASP A 179 15.79 16.59 -9.84
C ASP A 179 14.72 17.51 -10.43
N ILE A 180 13.47 17.05 -10.39
CA ILE A 180 12.32 17.80 -10.88
C ILE A 180 12.00 18.98 -9.99
N LEU A 181 12.09 18.82 -8.66
CA LEU A 181 11.92 19.93 -7.74
C LEU A 181 12.98 21.01 -7.97
N ARG A 182 14.23 20.61 -8.22
CA ARG A 182 15.32 21.52 -8.58
C ARG A 182 15.02 22.26 -9.89
N GLU A 183 14.50 21.57 -10.90
CA GLU A 183 14.08 22.21 -12.16
C GLU A 183 12.95 23.22 -11.93
N ILE A 184 11.91 22.84 -11.18
CA ILE A 184 10.76 23.70 -10.86
C ILE A 184 11.24 25.01 -10.23
N VAL A 185 12.06 24.96 -9.17
CA VAL A 185 12.49 26.17 -8.46
C VAL A 185 13.51 26.99 -9.24
N SER A 186 14.35 26.35 -10.05
CA SER A 186 15.32 27.04 -10.92
C SER A 186 14.60 27.87 -11.98
N ASN A 187 13.53 27.33 -12.55
CA ASN A 187 12.71 27.98 -13.58
C ASN A 187 11.64 28.92 -13.00
N ALA A 188 11.37 28.85 -11.69
CA ALA A 188 10.36 29.69 -11.05
C ALA A 188 10.76 31.17 -11.04
N THR A 189 9.85 31.99 -11.56
CA THR A 189 9.90 33.46 -11.50
C THR A 189 9.10 34.04 -10.33
N LYS A 190 8.28 33.19 -9.70
CA LYS A 190 7.46 33.49 -8.52
C LYS A 190 7.89 32.57 -7.36
N PRO A 191 7.57 32.92 -6.10
CA PRO A 191 7.63 31.95 -5.01
C PRO A 191 6.88 30.67 -5.37
N VAL A 192 7.33 29.54 -4.84
CA VAL A 192 6.79 28.22 -5.12
C VAL A 192 6.16 27.66 -3.85
N GLU A 193 4.93 27.19 -3.91
CA GLU A 193 4.28 26.44 -2.85
C GLU A 193 4.11 24.98 -3.28
N ILE A 194 4.62 24.06 -2.47
CA ILE A 194 4.52 22.61 -2.70
C ILE A 194 3.69 22.03 -1.56
N THR A 195 2.52 21.51 -1.88
CA THR A 195 1.70 20.74 -0.93
C THR A 195 1.95 19.26 -1.11
N VAL A 196 2.52 18.61 -0.10
CA VAL A 196 2.68 17.16 -0.05
C VAL A 196 1.46 16.54 0.59
N ALA A 197 0.78 15.66 -0.13
CA ALA A 197 -0.56 15.19 0.21
C ALA A 197 -0.69 13.68 0.04
N GLY A 198 -1.40 13.04 0.95
CA GLY A 198 -1.77 11.63 0.81
C GLY A 198 -2.83 11.19 1.81
N HIS A 199 -3.43 10.04 1.52
CA HIS A 199 -4.42 9.37 2.37
C HIS A 199 -3.88 8.01 2.86
N SER A 200 -4.33 7.52 4.01
CA SER A 200 -3.94 6.21 4.57
C SER A 200 -2.41 6.08 4.77
N LEU A 201 -1.77 5.05 4.22
CA LEU A 201 -0.31 4.94 4.17
C LEU A 201 0.33 6.16 3.46
N GLY A 202 -0.27 6.68 2.39
CA GLY A 202 0.15 7.96 1.77
C GLY A 202 -0.02 9.16 2.73
N GLY A 203 -1.02 9.13 3.60
CA GLY A 203 -1.21 10.10 4.69
C GLY A 203 -0.13 9.98 5.77
N THR A 204 0.47 8.81 5.92
CA THR A 204 1.59 8.55 6.83
C THR A 204 2.93 8.96 6.21
N ILE A 205 3.10 8.69 4.91
CA ILE A 205 4.32 9.02 4.16
C ILE A 205 4.40 10.51 3.81
N SER A 206 3.29 11.18 3.51
CA SER A 206 3.28 12.63 3.18
C SER A 206 3.97 13.53 4.21
N PRO A 207 3.77 13.39 5.53
CA PRO A 207 4.56 14.16 6.50
C PRO A 207 6.03 13.75 6.51
N LEU A 208 6.37 12.47 6.35
CA LEU A 208 7.76 12.03 6.26
C LEU A 208 8.46 12.64 5.04
N LEU A 209 7.82 12.58 3.87
CA LEU A 209 8.34 13.17 2.64
C LEU A 209 8.46 14.68 2.75
N GLY A 210 7.44 15.35 3.29
CA GLY A 210 7.49 16.80 3.52
C GLY A 210 8.66 17.20 4.41
N LEU A 211 8.91 16.45 5.49
CA LEU A 211 10.04 16.72 6.39
C LEU A 211 11.39 16.39 5.75
N SER A 212 11.51 15.31 4.98
CA SER A 212 12.71 15.00 4.21
C SER A 212 13.04 16.07 3.17
N LEU A 213 12.04 16.55 2.43
CA LEU A 213 12.24 17.63 1.47
C LEU A 213 12.66 18.93 2.16
N TYR A 214 12.15 19.20 3.36
CA TYR A 214 12.52 20.34 4.18
C TYR A 214 13.96 20.24 4.70
N ASP A 215 14.32 19.11 5.30
CA ASP A 215 15.67 18.89 5.86
C ASP A 215 16.73 18.90 4.75
N CYS A 216 16.41 18.39 3.56
CA CYS A 216 17.29 18.41 2.38
C CYS A 216 17.09 19.65 1.48
N GLN A 217 16.37 20.69 1.92
CA GLN A 217 15.96 21.80 1.05
C GLN A 217 17.13 22.52 0.38
N SER A 218 18.26 22.66 1.07
CA SER A 218 19.47 23.30 0.52
C SER A 218 20.06 22.56 -0.69
N GLU A 219 19.71 21.29 -0.92
CA GLU A 219 20.21 20.49 -2.05
C GLU A 219 19.45 20.76 -3.35
N TRP A 220 18.21 21.25 -3.27
CA TRP A 220 17.34 21.44 -4.43
C TRP A 220 16.76 22.85 -4.57
N ASP A 221 16.66 23.62 -3.50
CA ASP A 221 16.16 25.01 -3.48
C ASP A 221 17.15 25.96 -2.77
N LYS A 222 18.27 26.21 -3.45
CA LYS A 222 19.37 27.04 -2.91
C LYS A 222 18.97 28.48 -2.60
N ASP A 223 17.96 28.99 -3.32
CA ASP A 223 17.50 30.37 -3.20
C ASP A 223 16.31 30.51 -2.23
N ASN A 224 15.88 29.42 -1.58
CA ASN A 224 14.73 29.37 -0.66
C ASN A 224 13.44 29.92 -1.30
N LYS A 225 13.18 29.58 -2.57
CA LYS A 225 11.98 29.99 -3.29
C LYS A 225 10.76 29.15 -2.91
N ALA A 226 10.97 27.92 -2.44
CA ALA A 226 9.92 26.96 -2.17
C ALA A 226 9.49 26.97 -0.70
N THR A 227 8.18 26.86 -0.50
CA THR A 227 7.56 26.60 0.80
C THR A 227 6.85 25.25 0.74
N ILE A 228 7.20 24.38 1.69
CA ILE A 228 6.58 23.06 1.85
C ILE A 228 5.38 23.18 2.79
N LYS A 229 4.24 22.64 2.36
CA LYS A 229 3.05 22.37 3.17
C LYS A 229 2.75 20.88 3.14
N VAL A 230 2.09 20.37 4.18
CA VAL A 230 1.70 18.97 4.25
C VAL A 230 0.21 18.86 4.56
N VAL A 231 -0.49 17.99 3.84
CA VAL A 231 -1.84 17.55 4.19
C VAL A 231 -1.84 16.04 4.36
N SER A 232 -1.98 15.59 5.61
CA SER A 232 -1.98 14.19 6.01
C SER A 232 -3.41 13.76 6.34
N VAL A 233 -3.98 12.86 5.54
CA VAL A 233 -5.35 12.36 5.73
C VAL A 233 -5.31 10.90 6.16
N ALA A 234 -6.05 10.54 7.22
CA ALA A 234 -6.17 9.15 7.66
C ALA A 234 -4.82 8.44 7.92
N GLY A 235 -3.76 9.19 8.21
CA GLY A 235 -2.42 8.65 8.44
C GLY A 235 -2.25 8.12 9.87
N MET A 236 -1.48 7.04 10.01
CA MET A 236 -1.05 6.51 11.31
C MET A 236 0.11 7.36 11.87
N SER A 237 0.50 7.08 13.10
CA SER A 237 1.63 7.74 13.77
C SER A 237 2.96 7.33 13.11
N PRO A 238 3.71 8.26 12.49
CA PRO A 238 4.84 7.91 11.64
C PRO A 238 6.19 7.76 12.38
N GLY A 239 6.26 8.09 13.67
CA GLY A 239 7.50 8.04 14.45
C GLY A 239 7.27 8.09 15.95
N ASN A 240 8.35 8.01 16.72
CA ASN A 240 8.32 8.12 18.18
C ASN A 240 8.03 9.56 18.65
N GLU A 241 7.93 9.75 19.97
CA GLU A 241 7.69 11.06 20.59
C GLU A 241 8.73 12.12 20.16
N ALA A 242 10.03 11.79 20.21
CA ALA A 242 11.10 12.68 19.78
C ALA A 242 10.99 13.08 18.28
N PHE A 243 10.54 12.16 17.43
CA PHE A 243 10.26 12.46 16.03
C PHE A 243 9.06 13.41 15.88
N ALA A 244 7.98 13.18 16.63
CA ALA A 244 6.80 14.05 16.59
C ALA A 244 7.15 15.48 17.06
N GLU A 245 7.96 15.63 18.10
CA GLU A 245 8.46 16.92 18.57
C GLU A 245 9.34 17.61 17.52
N TYR A 246 10.29 16.88 16.93
CA TYR A 246 11.13 17.39 15.85
C TYR A 246 10.28 17.87 14.68
N TYR A 247 9.33 17.04 14.21
CA TYR A 247 8.40 17.38 13.14
C TYR A 247 7.61 18.66 13.45
N GLN A 248 7.02 18.74 14.65
CA GLN A 248 6.23 19.91 15.07
C GLN A 248 7.08 21.18 15.05
N SER A 249 8.36 21.10 15.45
CA SER A 249 9.28 22.25 15.45
C SER A 249 9.63 22.78 14.05
N LYS A 250 9.48 21.96 13.00
CA LYS A 250 9.85 22.31 11.62
C LYS A 250 8.64 22.63 10.75
N LEU A 251 7.65 21.74 10.74
CA LEU A 251 6.52 21.77 9.81
C LEU A 251 5.17 21.86 10.51
N GLY A 252 5.10 21.85 11.84
CA GLY A 252 3.84 21.85 12.58
C GLY A 252 2.82 22.91 12.15
N ASP A 253 3.28 24.16 11.96
CA ASP A 253 2.42 25.28 11.52
C ASP A 253 2.06 25.25 10.02
N ARG A 254 2.62 24.29 9.27
CA ARG A 254 2.42 24.09 7.83
C ARG A 254 1.80 22.74 7.50
N THR A 255 1.36 22.02 8.53
CA THR A 255 0.79 20.68 8.41
C THR A 255 -0.66 20.67 8.84
N GLU A 256 -1.51 20.21 7.94
CA GLU A 256 -2.89 19.89 8.25
C GLU A 256 -3.04 18.38 8.39
N ARG A 257 -3.34 17.91 9.61
CA ARG A 257 -3.71 16.52 9.86
C ARG A 257 -5.24 16.41 9.93
N ILE A 258 -5.80 15.64 9.01
CA ILE A 258 -7.24 15.38 8.90
C ILE A 258 -7.51 13.92 9.20
N TRP A 259 -8.39 13.64 10.15
CA TRP A 259 -8.76 12.27 10.49
C TRP A 259 -10.16 12.16 11.11
N CYS A 260 -10.78 10.99 10.93
CA CYS A 260 -12.08 10.64 11.49
C CYS A 260 -11.92 9.92 12.84
N ASP A 261 -12.70 10.30 13.85
CA ASP A 261 -12.70 9.65 15.17
C ASP A 261 -13.15 8.18 15.15
N LYS A 262 -13.71 7.70 14.04
CA LYS A 262 -14.12 6.30 13.79
C LYS A 262 -13.23 5.57 12.80
N ASP A 263 -12.26 6.23 12.19
CA ASP A 263 -11.27 5.55 11.36
C ASP A 263 -10.18 4.98 12.28
N ILE A 264 -9.90 3.67 12.16
CA ILE A 264 -8.95 2.99 13.04
C ILE A 264 -7.48 3.34 12.72
N VAL A 265 -7.18 3.73 11.47
CA VAL A 265 -5.78 3.92 11.02
C VAL A 265 -5.08 5.06 11.79
N PRO A 266 -5.72 6.23 12.01
CA PRO A 266 -5.16 7.29 12.86
C PRO A 266 -4.82 6.90 14.30
N TYR A 267 -5.47 5.87 14.86
CA TYR A 267 -5.19 5.36 16.19
C TYR A 267 -3.92 4.49 16.23
N MET A 268 -3.55 3.91 15.09
CA MET A 268 -2.29 3.21 14.93
C MET A 268 -1.13 4.23 14.95
N SER A 269 0.04 3.96 15.50
CA SER A 269 0.47 2.75 16.22
C SER A 269 0.70 3.05 17.70
N THR A 270 -0.12 3.92 18.27
CA THR A 270 0.02 4.38 19.66
C THR A 270 -0.52 3.36 20.64
N VAL A 271 0.08 3.24 21.83
CA VAL A 271 -0.38 2.30 22.86
C VAL A 271 -1.86 2.53 23.23
N ASN A 272 -2.23 3.80 23.46
CA ASN A 272 -3.60 4.17 23.83
C ASN A 272 -4.57 3.98 22.65
N GLY A 273 -4.17 4.36 21.44
CA GLY A 273 -5.00 4.19 20.26
C GLY A 273 -5.28 2.72 19.96
N LEU A 274 -4.26 1.87 19.99
CA LEU A 274 -4.41 0.42 19.79
C LEU A 274 -5.35 -0.22 20.82
N SER A 275 -5.34 0.25 22.06
CA SER A 275 -6.29 -0.23 23.09
C SER A 275 -7.74 0.22 22.86
N THR A 276 -7.94 1.29 22.10
CA THR A 276 -9.28 1.85 21.80
C THR A 276 -9.95 1.12 20.64
N ILE A 277 -9.18 0.73 19.63
CA ILE A 277 -9.65 0.16 18.36
C ILE A 277 -10.69 -0.97 18.55
N PRO A 278 -10.49 -2.00 19.39
CA PRO A 278 -11.44 -3.11 19.51
C PRO A 278 -12.87 -2.69 19.91
N THR A 279 -13.00 -1.55 20.58
CA THR A 279 -14.28 -1.02 21.07
C THR A 279 -14.78 0.20 20.31
N LEU A 280 -14.08 0.63 19.25
CA LEU A 280 -14.34 1.89 18.55
C LEU A 280 -15.77 1.99 17.99
N TYR A 281 -16.34 0.85 17.62
CA TYR A 281 -17.69 0.76 17.04
C TYR A 281 -18.77 0.31 18.02
N ALA A 282 -18.41 0.07 19.29
CA ALA A 282 -19.37 -0.33 20.31
C ALA A 282 -20.34 0.84 20.66
N PRO A 283 -21.58 0.54 21.08
CA PRO A 283 -22.21 -0.79 21.14
C PRO A 283 -22.84 -1.24 19.81
N LYS A 284 -22.71 -0.46 18.72
CA LYS A 284 -23.39 -0.75 17.45
C LYS A 284 -22.82 -1.99 16.74
N ILE A 285 -21.51 -2.16 16.80
CA ILE A 285 -20.83 -3.40 16.45
C ILE A 285 -20.20 -3.90 17.74
N SER A 286 -20.61 -5.09 18.18
CA SER A 286 -20.08 -5.72 19.39
C SER A 286 -18.57 -5.91 19.30
N ASN A 287 -17.90 -5.83 20.45
CA ASN A 287 -16.47 -6.13 20.51
C ASN A 287 -16.22 -7.54 19.94
N ASN A 288 -15.23 -7.64 19.06
CA ASN A 288 -14.86 -8.86 18.40
C ASN A 288 -13.52 -9.40 18.95
N ILE A 289 -13.50 -10.69 19.28
CA ILE A 289 -12.32 -11.32 19.90
C ILE A 289 -11.12 -11.41 18.93
N LEU A 290 -11.35 -11.55 17.62
CA LEU A 290 -10.29 -11.57 16.60
C LEU A 290 -9.67 -10.19 16.44
N VAL A 291 -10.51 -9.15 16.40
CA VAL A 291 -10.06 -7.74 16.39
C VAL A 291 -9.25 -7.44 17.66
N SER A 292 -9.77 -7.82 18.83
CA SER A 292 -9.06 -7.65 20.11
C SER A 292 -7.71 -8.36 20.11
N ALA A 293 -7.65 -9.61 19.63
CA ALA A 293 -6.41 -10.38 19.57
C ALA A 293 -5.36 -9.69 18.69
N LEU A 294 -5.74 -9.23 17.49
CA LEU A 294 -4.85 -8.53 16.56
C LEU A 294 -4.26 -7.26 17.18
N PHE A 295 -5.10 -6.38 17.74
CA PHE A 295 -4.65 -5.09 18.21
C PHE A 295 -3.91 -5.14 19.56
N ASN A 296 -4.23 -6.10 20.42
CA ASN A 296 -3.43 -6.38 21.62
C ASN A 296 -2.02 -6.85 21.26
N THR A 297 -1.90 -7.70 20.25
CA THR A 297 -0.60 -8.13 19.71
C THR A 297 0.19 -6.96 19.17
N MET A 298 -0.45 -6.11 18.37
CA MET A 298 0.21 -4.94 17.83
C MET A 298 0.70 -4.00 18.93
N GLN A 299 -0.08 -3.87 20.01
CA GLN A 299 0.34 -3.09 21.18
C GLN A 299 1.63 -3.64 21.79
N LEU A 300 1.78 -4.98 21.91
CA LEU A 300 3.00 -5.60 22.43
C LEU A 300 4.24 -5.30 21.55
N VAL A 301 4.06 -5.25 20.23
CA VAL A 301 5.15 -4.97 19.27
C VAL A 301 5.55 -3.49 19.29
N THR A 302 4.58 -2.60 19.48
CA THR A 302 4.76 -1.14 19.35
C THR A 302 5.07 -0.43 20.66
N GLN A 303 4.71 -1.01 21.81
CA GLN A 303 4.77 -0.32 23.11
C GLN A 303 6.15 0.22 23.47
N GLN A 304 7.21 -0.50 23.10
CA GLN A 304 8.58 -0.09 23.43
C GLN A 304 9.00 1.17 22.64
N HIS A 305 8.47 1.38 21.44
CA HIS A 305 8.89 2.44 20.53
C HIS A 305 8.15 3.77 20.75
N LYS A 306 7.12 3.79 21.61
CA LYS A 306 6.38 5.01 22.00
C LYS A 306 5.93 5.86 20.80
N TYR A 307 5.36 5.21 19.77
CA TYR A 307 4.90 5.93 18.58
C TYR A 307 3.86 6.99 18.94
N THR A 308 4.02 8.17 18.33
CA THR A 308 3.28 9.37 18.67
C THR A 308 2.80 10.10 17.39
N PRO A 309 1.53 10.54 17.38
CA PRO A 309 0.99 11.51 16.44
C PRO A 309 1.88 12.73 16.17
N ILE A 310 2.11 13.07 14.90
CA ILE A 310 2.76 14.34 14.52
C ILE A 310 1.95 15.59 14.88
N SER A 311 0.65 15.42 15.17
CA SER A 311 -0.23 16.48 15.62
C SER A 311 -1.35 15.89 16.48
N GLN A 312 -1.71 16.62 17.54
CA GLN A 312 -2.76 16.30 18.49
C GLN A 312 -4.11 16.93 18.12
N THR A 313 -4.29 17.37 16.86
CA THR A 313 -5.57 17.91 16.42
C THR A 313 -6.68 16.87 16.59
N PRO A 314 -7.84 17.25 17.16
CA PRO A 314 -8.95 16.33 17.32
C PRO A 314 -9.47 15.91 15.95
N GLY A 315 -9.82 14.62 15.82
CA GLY A 315 -10.50 14.12 14.64
C GLY A 315 -11.90 14.69 14.53
N TYR A 316 -12.42 14.78 13.31
CA TYR A 316 -13.83 15.08 13.12
C TYR A 316 -14.68 13.85 13.47
N SER A 317 -15.94 14.08 13.84
CA SER A 317 -16.80 12.97 14.23
C SER A 317 -17.37 12.23 13.02
N GLY A 318 -17.08 10.93 12.92
CA GLY A 318 -17.58 10.08 11.86
C GLY A 318 -19.06 9.71 12.07
N SER A 319 -19.80 9.56 10.97
CA SER A 319 -21.11 8.92 11.00
C SER A 319 -20.95 7.41 10.92
N PHE A 320 -21.71 6.65 11.72
CA PHE A 320 -21.83 5.22 11.46
C PHE A 320 -22.56 4.99 10.13
N GLU A 321 -22.13 3.99 9.38
CA GLU A 321 -22.79 3.67 8.11
C GLU A 321 -24.20 3.10 8.42
N PRO A 322 -25.28 3.76 7.97
CA PRO A 322 -26.65 3.40 8.36
C PRO A 322 -27.19 2.14 7.66
N SER A 323 -26.46 1.55 6.69
CA SER A 323 -26.94 0.40 5.92
C SER A 323 -26.32 -0.94 6.34
N LYS A 324 -27.13 -2.00 6.29
CA LYS A 324 -26.75 -3.40 6.51
C LYS A 324 -25.73 -3.84 5.45
N LEU A 325 -24.46 -3.45 5.61
CA LEU A 325 -23.40 -3.71 4.63
C LEU A 325 -23.35 -5.18 4.22
N SER A 326 -23.60 -6.11 5.14
CA SER A 326 -23.72 -7.55 4.88
C SER A 326 -24.77 -7.93 3.83
N GLN A 327 -25.87 -7.17 3.68
CA GLN A 327 -26.88 -7.40 2.64
C GLN A 327 -26.41 -6.96 1.25
N LYS A 328 -25.48 -5.99 1.17
CA LYS A 328 -24.92 -5.48 -0.09
C LYS A 328 -23.67 -6.23 -0.55
N ILE A 329 -23.05 -7.06 0.30
CA ILE A 329 -21.84 -7.81 -0.07
C ILE A 329 -22.10 -8.66 -1.33
N ASN A 330 -23.27 -9.29 -1.43
CA ASN A 330 -23.62 -10.12 -2.59
C ASN A 330 -23.90 -9.33 -3.87
N GLU A 331 -24.06 -8.01 -3.77
CA GLU A 331 -24.27 -7.12 -4.92
C GLU A 331 -22.94 -6.55 -5.44
N ASN A 332 -21.83 -6.77 -4.71
CA ASN A 332 -20.52 -6.23 -5.04
C ASN A 332 -19.44 -7.31 -4.89
N GLU A 333 -19.16 -8.01 -5.98
CA GLU A 333 -18.14 -9.09 -6.03
C GLU A 333 -16.74 -8.61 -5.64
N PHE A 334 -16.40 -7.34 -5.92
CA PHE A 334 -15.13 -6.77 -5.48
C PHE A 334 -15.07 -6.66 -3.94
N LEU A 335 -16.11 -6.10 -3.32
CA LEU A 335 -16.22 -5.99 -1.87
C LEU A 335 -16.18 -7.36 -1.21
N LYS A 336 -16.83 -8.35 -1.82
CA LYS A 336 -16.82 -9.74 -1.36
C LYS A 336 -15.42 -10.36 -1.42
N ALA A 337 -14.74 -10.29 -2.57
CA ALA A 337 -13.38 -10.80 -2.72
C ALA A 337 -12.38 -10.11 -1.78
N TYR A 338 -12.57 -8.80 -1.57
CA TYR A 338 -11.81 -8.02 -0.61
C TYR A 338 -12.00 -8.54 0.82
N LEU A 339 -13.23 -8.66 1.31
CA LEU A 339 -13.52 -9.12 2.67
C LEU A 339 -13.02 -10.55 2.91
N ILE A 340 -13.16 -11.43 1.91
CA ILE A 340 -12.60 -12.77 1.94
C ILE A 340 -11.09 -12.69 2.17
N THR A 341 -10.38 -11.90 1.37
CA THR A 341 -8.93 -11.78 1.48
C THR A 341 -8.53 -11.25 2.86
N GLU A 342 -9.13 -10.15 3.32
CA GLU A 342 -8.73 -9.53 4.59
C GLU A 342 -9.04 -10.41 5.79
N CYS A 343 -10.24 -10.99 5.86
CA CYS A 343 -10.61 -11.83 6.98
C CYS A 343 -9.74 -13.09 7.02
N SER A 344 -9.47 -13.73 5.87
CA SER A 344 -8.56 -14.89 5.79
C SER A 344 -7.14 -14.53 6.22
N THR A 345 -6.59 -13.42 5.71
CA THR A 345 -5.26 -12.94 6.08
C THR A 345 -5.18 -12.70 7.58
N LEU A 346 -6.14 -12.02 8.20
CA LEU A 346 -6.12 -11.80 9.65
C LEU A 346 -6.14 -13.08 10.48
N ILE A 347 -6.99 -14.03 10.10
CA ILE A 347 -7.11 -15.30 10.82
C ILE A 347 -5.80 -16.06 10.71
N TYR A 348 -5.19 -16.07 9.53
CA TYR A 348 -3.85 -16.60 9.29
C TYR A 348 -2.80 -15.99 10.24
N LEU A 349 -2.88 -14.69 10.51
CA LEU A 349 -1.87 -13.99 11.30
C LEU A 349 -2.03 -14.18 12.79
N ILE A 350 -3.28 -14.16 13.27
CA ILE A 350 -3.60 -14.55 14.64
C ILE A 350 -3.07 -15.97 14.91
N TRP A 351 -3.14 -16.84 13.90
CA TRP A 351 -2.59 -18.19 13.96
C TRP A 351 -1.05 -18.19 13.99
N LEU A 352 -0.36 -17.55 13.06
CA LEU A 352 1.11 -17.46 13.05
C LEU A 352 1.69 -16.92 14.36
N GLN A 353 1.11 -15.86 14.89
CA GLN A 353 1.65 -15.21 16.08
C GLN A 353 1.51 -16.09 17.34
N LYS A 354 0.49 -16.96 17.39
CA LYS A 354 0.40 -17.98 18.44
C LYS A 354 1.50 -19.03 18.31
N LEU A 355 2.02 -19.22 17.11
CA LEU A 355 3.15 -20.11 16.83
C LEU A 355 4.50 -19.46 17.12
N GLU A 356 4.71 -18.17 16.82
CA GLU A 356 5.96 -17.46 17.13
C GLU A 356 6.24 -17.33 18.64
N ASN A 357 5.19 -17.35 19.47
CA ASN A 357 5.33 -17.41 20.93
C ASN A 357 5.81 -18.79 21.44
N ILE A 358 6.12 -19.73 20.55
CA ILE A 358 6.71 -21.02 20.90
C ILE A 358 8.24 -20.86 20.90
N PRO A 359 8.88 -20.93 22.08
CA PRO A 359 10.32 -20.84 22.17
C PRO A 359 10.92 -22.04 21.45
N PHE A 360 11.73 -21.80 20.41
CA PHE A 360 12.45 -22.77 19.57
C PHE A 360 11.69 -23.29 18.33
N MET A 361 11.87 -22.60 17.19
CA MET A 361 11.42 -23.05 15.87
C MET A 361 12.65 -23.24 14.95
N PRO A 362 12.99 -24.47 14.51
CA PRO A 362 14.07 -24.71 13.56
C PRO A 362 13.74 -24.18 12.15
N SER A 363 14.74 -23.74 11.38
CA SER A 363 14.56 -23.16 10.02
C SER A 363 13.86 -24.09 9.01
N VAL A 364 14.05 -25.41 9.11
CA VAL A 364 13.34 -26.40 8.25
C VAL A 364 11.82 -26.40 8.51
N VAL A 365 11.38 -25.86 9.63
CA VAL A 365 9.96 -25.75 9.95
C VAL A 365 9.36 -24.47 9.34
N GLU A 366 10.15 -23.42 9.09
CA GLU A 366 9.69 -22.17 8.46
C GLU A 366 9.11 -22.40 7.06
N ASP A 367 9.82 -23.14 6.19
CA ASP A 367 9.34 -23.43 4.82
C ASP A 367 8.01 -24.23 4.80
N LYS A 368 7.89 -25.23 5.68
CA LYS A 368 6.64 -25.99 5.84
C LYS A 368 5.52 -25.17 6.48
N PHE A 369 5.87 -24.18 7.29
CA PHE A 369 4.90 -23.26 7.87
C PHE A 369 4.35 -22.31 6.82
N GLU A 370 5.16 -21.80 5.89
CA GLU A 370 4.69 -20.96 4.77
C GLU A 370 3.75 -21.74 3.82
N GLU A 371 4.03 -23.01 3.54
CA GLU A 371 3.14 -23.85 2.73
C GLU A 371 1.80 -24.11 3.44
N LEU A 372 1.85 -24.48 4.73
CA LEU A 372 0.65 -24.74 5.54
C LEU A 372 -0.17 -23.46 5.77
N ALA A 373 0.51 -22.33 5.90
CA ALA A 373 -0.06 -21.00 5.99
C ALA A 373 -0.87 -20.61 4.75
N GLU A 374 -0.30 -20.82 3.58
CA GLU A 374 -0.96 -20.54 2.31
C GLU A 374 -2.20 -21.44 2.14
N GLU A 375 -2.07 -22.73 2.45
CA GLU A 375 -3.18 -23.68 2.44
C GLU A 375 -4.30 -23.27 3.42
N PHE A 376 -3.91 -22.84 4.63
CA PHE A 376 -4.85 -22.37 5.64
C PHE A 376 -5.63 -21.12 5.20
N SER A 377 -4.95 -20.13 4.62
CA SER A 377 -5.59 -18.92 4.09
C SER A 377 -6.63 -19.26 3.00
N LYS A 378 -6.32 -20.24 2.13
CA LYS A 378 -7.26 -20.74 1.10
C LYS A 378 -8.49 -21.40 1.73
N LEU A 379 -8.31 -22.28 2.72
CA LEU A 379 -9.43 -22.95 3.40
C LEU A 379 -10.35 -21.94 4.11
N PHE A 380 -9.78 -20.92 4.76
CA PHE A 380 -10.58 -19.84 5.36
C PHE A 380 -11.31 -19.00 4.32
N ALA A 381 -10.68 -18.76 3.17
CA ALA A 381 -11.30 -18.03 2.09
C ALA A 381 -12.54 -18.76 1.55
N GLU A 382 -12.50 -20.09 1.45
CA GLU A 382 -13.65 -20.92 1.09
C GLU A 382 -14.78 -20.83 2.11
N VAL A 383 -14.45 -20.88 3.41
CA VAL A 383 -15.45 -20.75 4.48
C VAL A 383 -16.13 -19.38 4.45
N ILE A 384 -15.36 -18.30 4.35
CA ILE A 384 -15.91 -16.94 4.26
C ILE A 384 -16.75 -16.79 2.98
N THR A 385 -16.30 -17.35 1.86
CA THR A 385 -17.07 -17.37 0.60
C THR A 385 -18.43 -18.04 0.80
N LYS A 386 -18.47 -19.19 1.47
CA LYS A 386 -19.71 -19.92 1.79
C LYS A 386 -20.61 -19.13 2.72
N MET A 387 -20.05 -18.52 3.77
CA MET A 387 -20.78 -17.65 4.70
C MET A 387 -21.45 -16.49 3.97
N LEU A 388 -20.69 -15.78 3.12
CA LEU A 388 -21.19 -14.60 2.40
C LEU A 388 -22.21 -14.98 1.32
N GLY A 389 -22.02 -16.12 0.63
CA GLY A 389 -22.89 -16.54 -0.48
C GLY A 389 -24.28 -17.02 -0.05
N VAL A 390 -24.40 -17.76 1.05
CA VAL A 390 -25.68 -18.38 1.47
C VAL A 390 -26.08 -18.11 2.92
N GLY A 391 -25.32 -17.28 3.65
CA GLY A 391 -25.57 -17.04 5.08
C GLY A 391 -25.40 -18.30 5.92
N ALA A 392 -24.57 -19.24 5.49
CA ALA A 392 -24.41 -20.53 6.15
C ALA A 392 -23.80 -20.39 7.55
N ILE A 393 -24.28 -21.22 8.46
CA ILE A 393 -23.55 -21.58 9.68
C ILE A 393 -22.43 -22.52 9.24
N VAL A 394 -21.20 -22.19 9.62
CA VAL A 394 -19.98 -22.87 9.14
C VAL A 394 -19.15 -23.48 10.27
N ASP A 395 -19.73 -23.61 11.46
CA ASP A 395 -18.99 -24.07 12.65
C ASP A 395 -18.39 -25.47 12.44
N GLN A 396 -19.07 -26.37 11.71
CA GLN A 396 -18.53 -27.70 11.42
C GLN A 396 -17.37 -27.66 10.42
N GLU A 397 -17.45 -26.81 9.40
CA GLU A 397 -16.36 -26.60 8.44
C GLU A 397 -15.14 -25.99 9.12
N LEU A 398 -15.34 -25.06 10.05
CA LEU A 398 -14.27 -24.49 10.87
C LEU A 398 -13.60 -25.56 11.74
N GLU A 399 -14.38 -26.41 12.41
CA GLU A 399 -13.85 -27.56 13.17
C GLU A 399 -13.05 -28.51 12.26
N ASN A 400 -13.54 -28.80 11.05
CA ASN A 400 -12.82 -29.65 10.10
C ASN A 400 -11.48 -29.04 9.66
N ILE A 401 -11.42 -27.73 9.42
CA ILE A 401 -10.17 -27.03 9.09
C ILE A 401 -9.19 -27.08 10.26
N PHE A 402 -9.67 -26.91 11.50
CA PHE A 402 -8.82 -27.04 12.68
C PHE A 402 -8.28 -28.44 12.86
N ASP A 403 -9.13 -29.46 12.71
CA ASP A 403 -8.70 -30.84 12.84
C ASP A 403 -7.69 -31.19 11.73
N TYR A 404 -7.90 -30.70 10.50
CA TYR A 404 -6.91 -30.80 9.42
C TYR A 404 -5.56 -30.20 9.84
N LEU A 405 -5.54 -28.95 10.32
CA LEU A 405 -4.32 -28.29 10.77
C LEU A 405 -3.57 -29.07 11.87
N VAL A 406 -4.29 -29.47 12.92
CA VAL A 406 -3.71 -30.20 14.06
C VAL A 406 -3.09 -31.52 13.58
N ASN A 407 -3.69 -32.16 12.57
CA ASN A 407 -3.17 -33.39 11.99
C ASN A 407 -1.97 -33.14 11.06
N SER A 408 -1.98 -32.07 10.26
CA SER A 408 -0.88 -31.71 9.33
C SER A 408 0.42 -31.33 10.04
N VAL A 409 0.34 -30.87 11.30
CA VAL A 409 1.51 -30.55 12.14
C VAL A 409 1.81 -31.60 13.22
N SER A 410 1.15 -32.76 13.18
CA SER A 410 1.19 -33.80 14.23
C SER A 410 2.59 -34.37 14.55
N THR A 411 3.58 -34.10 13.70
CA THR A 411 4.99 -34.49 13.88
C THR A 411 5.83 -33.43 14.60
N ILE A 412 5.26 -32.26 14.92
CA ILE A 412 5.95 -31.11 15.51
C ILE A 412 5.52 -30.97 16.99
N PRO A 413 6.42 -30.67 17.95
CA PRO A 413 6.07 -30.44 19.37
C PRO A 413 5.03 -29.33 19.64
N VAL A 414 4.64 -28.60 18.60
CA VAL A 414 3.70 -27.48 18.53
C VAL A 414 2.22 -27.89 18.72
N VAL A 415 1.88 -29.18 18.63
CA VAL A 415 0.51 -29.71 18.78
C VAL A 415 -0.16 -29.26 20.08
N GLY A 416 0.60 -29.08 21.16
CA GLY A 416 0.07 -28.58 22.44
C GLY A 416 -0.43 -27.13 22.39
N ALA A 417 0.28 -26.25 21.68
CA ALA A 417 -0.09 -24.85 21.52
C ALA A 417 -1.28 -24.68 20.56
N LEU A 418 -1.34 -25.49 19.51
CA LEU A 418 -2.46 -25.50 18.56
C LEU A 418 -3.76 -26.05 19.17
N LYS A 419 -3.67 -27.03 20.07
CA LYS A 419 -4.83 -27.50 20.86
C LYS A 419 -5.36 -26.45 21.85
N GLN A 420 -4.53 -25.46 22.23
CA GLN A 420 -4.96 -24.31 23.03
C GLN A 420 -5.51 -23.16 22.17
N PHE A 421 -5.44 -23.25 20.84
CA PHE A 421 -6.14 -22.32 19.97
C PHE A 421 -7.64 -22.47 20.25
N ASN A 422 -8.20 -21.45 20.89
CA ASN A 422 -9.53 -21.53 21.48
C ASN A 422 -10.55 -21.77 20.37
N ARG A 423 -11.19 -22.95 20.35
CA ARG A 423 -12.23 -23.28 19.37
C ARG A 423 -13.37 -22.25 19.34
N ASN A 424 -13.59 -21.53 20.45
CA ASN A 424 -14.56 -20.43 20.52
C ASN A 424 -14.13 -19.15 19.78
N LEU A 425 -12.86 -19.02 19.38
CA LEU A 425 -12.33 -17.82 18.70
C LEU A 425 -12.89 -17.72 17.26
N LEU A 426 -12.99 -18.86 16.58
CA LEU A 426 -13.51 -18.99 15.21
C LEU A 426 -14.88 -19.67 15.25
N SER A 427 -15.90 -18.88 15.58
CA SER A 427 -17.30 -19.25 15.42
C SER A 427 -17.92 -18.45 14.27
N THR A 428 -19.03 -18.94 13.72
CA THR A 428 -19.87 -18.20 12.77
C THR A 428 -20.16 -16.77 13.25
N ALA A 429 -20.49 -16.61 14.54
CA ALA A 429 -20.76 -15.31 15.14
C ALA A 429 -19.52 -14.39 15.18
N SER A 430 -18.35 -14.93 15.54
CA SER A 430 -17.09 -14.20 15.54
C SER A 430 -16.71 -13.73 14.13
N LEU A 431 -16.93 -14.55 13.11
CA LEU A 431 -16.64 -14.22 11.72
C LEU A 431 -17.59 -13.16 11.16
N PHE A 432 -18.89 -13.25 11.43
CA PHE A 432 -19.83 -12.17 11.05
C PHE A 432 -19.50 -10.85 11.74
N GLY A 433 -19.17 -10.89 13.04
CA GLY A 433 -18.75 -9.68 13.75
C GLY A 433 -17.45 -9.08 13.19
N LEU A 434 -16.52 -9.91 12.71
CA LEU A 434 -15.30 -9.45 12.04
C LEU A 434 -15.62 -8.79 10.71
N ILE A 435 -16.48 -9.40 9.90
CA ILE A 435 -16.95 -8.87 8.62
C ILE A 435 -17.63 -7.51 8.80
N ASP A 436 -18.56 -7.38 9.75
CA ASP A 436 -19.25 -6.12 10.05
C ASP A 436 -18.26 -5.04 10.51
N TYR A 437 -17.29 -5.42 11.36
CA TYR A 437 -16.22 -4.51 11.79
C TYR A 437 -15.38 -4.00 10.61
N TYR A 438 -14.99 -4.89 9.69
CA TYR A 438 -14.19 -4.54 8.52
C TYR A 438 -14.95 -3.68 7.50
N LEU A 439 -16.23 -3.97 7.29
CA LEU A 439 -17.11 -3.15 6.47
C LEU A 439 -17.23 -1.74 7.05
N GLN A 440 -17.43 -1.63 8.36
CA GLN A 440 -17.49 -0.34 9.01
C GLN A 440 -16.15 0.40 8.91
N PHE A 441 -15.03 -0.29 9.12
CA PHE A 441 -13.70 0.26 8.92
C PHE A 441 -13.49 0.78 7.49
N SER A 442 -13.76 -0.05 6.48
CA SER A 442 -13.62 0.31 5.07
C SER A 442 -14.40 1.59 4.73
N TYR A 443 -15.63 1.70 5.23
CA TYR A 443 -16.43 2.91 5.11
C TYR A 443 -15.79 4.13 5.79
N GLN A 444 -15.39 4.00 7.06
CA GLN A 444 -14.80 5.11 7.82
C GLN A 444 -13.48 5.58 7.21
N HIS A 445 -12.71 4.66 6.66
CA HIS A 445 -11.41 4.95 6.10
C HIS A 445 -11.49 5.60 4.73
N THR A 446 -12.59 5.43 3.99
CA THR A 446 -12.70 5.89 2.60
C THR A 446 -13.91 6.79 2.40
N GLN A 447 -15.09 6.21 2.27
CA GLN A 447 -16.33 6.91 1.92
C GLN A 447 -16.71 8.00 2.94
N GLN A 448 -16.40 7.83 4.22
CA GLN A 448 -16.67 8.85 5.23
C GLN A 448 -15.97 10.17 4.92
N TYR A 449 -14.71 10.14 4.45
CA TYR A 449 -13.99 11.36 4.06
C TYR A 449 -14.61 12.01 2.83
N VAL A 450 -14.97 11.22 1.82
CA VAL A 450 -15.66 11.69 0.60
C VAL A 450 -16.96 12.40 0.95
N ASN A 451 -17.76 11.80 1.84
CA ASN A 451 -19.04 12.33 2.28
C ASN A 451 -18.88 13.57 3.16
N TYR A 452 -17.99 13.53 4.14
CA TYR A 452 -17.79 14.62 5.10
C TYR A 452 -17.30 15.90 4.42
N PHE A 453 -16.34 15.76 3.50
CA PHE A 453 -15.79 16.90 2.76
C PHE A 453 -16.54 17.21 1.47
N GLY A 454 -17.51 16.39 1.06
CA GLY A 454 -18.40 16.70 -0.07
C GLY A 454 -17.73 16.76 -1.44
N PHE A 455 -16.76 15.88 -1.71
CA PHE A 455 -16.07 15.80 -3.02
C PHE A 455 -16.46 14.56 -3.85
N SER A 456 -17.63 13.99 -3.57
CA SER A 456 -18.14 12.76 -4.21
C SER A 456 -18.31 12.88 -5.73
N GLU A 457 -18.59 14.08 -6.26
CA GLU A 457 -18.73 14.28 -7.70
C GLU A 457 -17.40 14.03 -8.43
N PHE A 458 -16.29 14.55 -7.88
CA PHE A 458 -14.96 14.29 -8.41
C PHE A 458 -14.58 12.81 -8.26
N ASP A 459 -14.89 12.20 -7.11
CA ASP A 459 -14.61 10.80 -6.83
C ASP A 459 -15.30 9.86 -7.84
N LEU A 460 -16.58 10.10 -8.12
CA LEU A 460 -17.33 9.33 -9.13
C LEU A 460 -16.77 9.55 -10.54
N LEU A 461 -16.41 10.79 -10.89
CA LEU A 461 -15.84 11.12 -12.19
C LEU A 461 -14.53 10.35 -12.45
N ARG A 462 -13.60 10.35 -11.48
CA ARG A 462 -12.32 9.63 -11.64
C ARG A 462 -12.55 8.12 -11.85
N LEU A 463 -13.47 7.52 -11.10
CA LEU A 463 -13.75 6.09 -11.16
C LEU A 463 -14.30 5.71 -12.54
N GLN A 464 -15.24 6.51 -13.06
CA GLN A 464 -15.80 6.31 -14.41
C GLN A 464 -14.74 6.47 -15.51
N ILE A 465 -13.83 7.44 -15.38
CA ILE A 465 -12.76 7.67 -16.36
C ILE A 465 -11.78 6.50 -16.37
N THR A 466 -11.30 6.08 -15.20
CA THR A 466 -10.36 4.97 -15.08
C THR A 466 -10.96 3.66 -15.59
N ALA A 467 -12.22 3.35 -15.23
CA ALA A 467 -12.90 2.15 -15.73
C ALA A 467 -12.95 2.11 -17.27
N LYS A 468 -13.33 3.22 -17.91
CA LYS A 468 -13.38 3.33 -19.38
C LYS A 468 -12.01 3.20 -20.05
N ILE A 469 -10.95 3.68 -19.41
CA ILE A 469 -9.59 3.51 -19.95
C ILE A 469 -9.19 2.04 -19.87
N ASN A 470 -9.45 1.39 -18.73
CA ASN A 470 -9.14 -0.02 -18.55
C ASN A 470 -9.86 -0.91 -19.57
N GLU A 471 -11.16 -0.70 -19.79
CA GLU A 471 -11.94 -1.40 -20.83
C GLU A 471 -11.29 -1.25 -22.21
N GLY A 472 -10.84 -0.04 -22.56
CA GLY A 472 -10.14 0.22 -23.81
C GLY A 472 -8.79 -0.50 -23.92
N CYS A 473 -8.03 -0.56 -22.82
CA CYS A 473 -6.76 -1.29 -22.75
C CYS A 473 -6.97 -2.81 -22.89
N GLU A 474 -7.99 -3.37 -22.25
CA GLU A 474 -8.36 -4.78 -22.37
C GLU A 474 -8.77 -5.14 -23.80
N GLU A 475 -9.57 -4.31 -24.46
CA GLU A 475 -9.92 -4.49 -25.88
C GLU A 475 -8.70 -4.43 -26.81
N GLU A 476 -7.76 -3.51 -26.55
CA GLU A 476 -6.54 -3.39 -27.35
C GLU A 476 -5.60 -4.59 -27.13
N ASN A 477 -5.46 -5.05 -25.89
CA ASN A 477 -4.68 -6.24 -25.55
C ASN A 477 -5.30 -7.50 -26.14
N ALA A 478 -6.62 -7.65 -26.13
CA ALA A 478 -7.33 -8.75 -26.79
C ALA A 478 -7.12 -8.75 -28.32
N ARG A 479 -6.95 -7.56 -28.93
CA ARG A 479 -6.59 -7.44 -30.36
C ARG A 479 -5.12 -7.74 -30.64
N LYS A 480 -4.21 -7.46 -29.70
CA LYS A 480 -2.77 -7.77 -29.78
C LYS A 480 -2.47 -9.25 -29.49
N GLN A 481 -3.28 -9.95 -28.70
CA GLN A 481 -3.14 -11.38 -28.42
C GLN A 481 -3.67 -12.26 -29.56
N LYS A 482 -2.92 -12.37 -30.66
CA LYS A 482 -2.86 -13.65 -31.38
C LYS A 482 -1.63 -14.40 -30.86
N PRO A 483 -1.78 -15.57 -30.21
CA PRO A 483 -0.65 -16.27 -29.62
C PRO A 483 0.34 -16.71 -30.69
N ASN A 484 1.57 -16.19 -30.61
CA ASN A 484 2.74 -16.67 -31.35
C ASN A 484 3.71 -17.28 -30.34
N THR A 485 3.37 -18.45 -29.79
CA THR A 485 4.26 -19.21 -28.91
C THR A 485 5.51 -19.61 -29.68
N VAL A 486 6.69 -19.30 -29.14
CA VAL A 486 7.96 -19.72 -29.71
C VAL A 486 8.63 -20.72 -28.77
N VAL A 487 8.83 -21.94 -29.27
CA VAL A 487 9.56 -23.00 -28.57
C VAL A 487 11.01 -22.94 -29.03
N VAL A 488 11.94 -22.85 -28.08
CA VAL A 488 13.38 -22.79 -28.33
C VAL A 488 14.03 -24.00 -27.68
N GLU A 489 14.52 -24.94 -28.49
CA GLU A 489 15.36 -26.03 -28.00
C GLU A 489 16.76 -25.47 -27.71
N TYR A 490 17.14 -25.47 -26.44
CA TYR A 490 18.32 -24.78 -25.96
C TYR A 490 19.55 -25.71 -25.81
N GLY A 491 19.34 -27.02 -25.92
CA GLY A 491 20.39 -28.03 -25.88
C GLY A 491 20.65 -28.57 -24.47
N LYS A 492 21.88 -29.07 -24.23
CA LYS A 492 22.24 -29.76 -22.98
C LYS A 492 22.89 -28.83 -21.95
N ALA A 493 22.50 -28.96 -20.69
CA ALA A 493 23.09 -28.22 -19.57
C ALA A 493 23.42 -29.15 -18.39
N LYS A 494 24.43 -28.77 -17.58
CA LYS A 494 24.78 -29.49 -16.36
C LYS A 494 23.80 -29.18 -15.23
N ASP A 495 23.76 -30.05 -14.23
CA ASP A 495 22.87 -29.88 -13.08
C ASP A 495 23.06 -28.57 -12.34
N ASP A 496 24.30 -28.14 -12.14
CA ASP A 496 24.58 -26.89 -11.45
C ASP A 496 24.14 -25.67 -12.28
N ASP A 497 24.32 -25.71 -13.61
CA ASP A 497 23.84 -24.64 -14.50
C ASP A 497 22.30 -24.56 -14.55
N ILE A 498 21.61 -25.71 -14.43
CA ILE A 498 20.14 -25.78 -14.36
C ILE A 498 19.64 -25.26 -12.99
N LYS A 499 20.34 -25.58 -11.90
CA LYS A 499 20.02 -25.04 -10.56
C LYS A 499 20.22 -23.53 -10.50
N ASP A 500 21.32 -23.02 -11.05
CA ASP A 500 21.59 -21.58 -11.12
C ASP A 500 20.49 -20.87 -11.92
N LEU A 501 20.04 -21.47 -13.04
CA LEU A 501 18.91 -20.95 -13.82
C LEU A 501 17.61 -20.88 -13.01
N LEU A 502 17.29 -21.91 -12.22
CA LEU A 502 16.11 -21.92 -11.34
C LEU A 502 16.19 -20.86 -10.23
N ASN A 503 17.41 -20.51 -9.82
CA ASN A 503 17.67 -19.44 -8.85
C ASN A 503 17.72 -18.04 -9.48
N GLY A 504 17.52 -17.93 -10.80
CA GLY A 504 17.53 -16.66 -11.52
C GLY A 504 18.93 -16.09 -11.75
N GLU A 505 19.96 -16.93 -11.77
CA GLU A 505 21.34 -16.54 -11.99
C GLU A 505 22.10 -17.52 -12.89
N GLY A 506 23.41 -17.29 -13.06
CA GLY A 506 24.28 -18.21 -13.78
C GLY A 506 24.36 -18.01 -15.30
N LYS A 507 25.28 -18.76 -15.91
CA LYS A 507 25.63 -18.62 -17.34
C LYS A 507 24.49 -19.04 -18.26
N LEU A 508 23.67 -20.00 -17.83
CA LEU A 508 22.56 -20.51 -18.62
C LEU A 508 21.47 -19.44 -18.82
N LEU A 509 21.14 -18.68 -17.77
CA LEU A 509 20.20 -17.56 -17.86
C LEU A 509 20.73 -16.44 -18.77
N ASN A 510 21.99 -16.05 -18.62
CA ASN A 510 22.60 -15.01 -19.44
C ASN A 510 22.56 -15.38 -20.93
N ASN A 511 22.89 -16.62 -21.26
CA ASN A 511 22.88 -17.07 -22.64
C ASN A 511 21.44 -17.23 -23.20
N ILE A 512 20.45 -17.64 -22.37
CA ILE A 512 19.02 -17.61 -22.75
C ILE A 512 18.58 -16.17 -23.04
N SER A 513 18.97 -15.23 -22.20
CA SER A 513 18.69 -13.80 -22.38
C SER A 513 19.29 -13.28 -23.69
N ASP A 514 20.53 -13.64 -24.01
CA ASP A 514 21.18 -13.26 -25.27
C ASP A 514 20.46 -13.83 -26.50
N VAL A 515 19.96 -15.08 -26.43
CA VAL A 515 19.14 -15.68 -27.48
C VAL A 515 17.82 -14.92 -27.65
N VAL A 516 17.14 -14.56 -26.56
CA VAL A 516 15.91 -13.77 -26.61
C VAL A 516 16.17 -12.39 -27.22
N VAL A 517 17.26 -11.73 -26.84
CA VAL A 517 17.66 -10.44 -27.39
C VAL A 517 17.97 -10.57 -28.89
N GLY A 518 18.72 -11.59 -29.31
CA GLY A 518 19.02 -11.85 -30.72
C GLY A 518 17.78 -12.14 -31.56
N LEU A 519 16.83 -12.91 -31.04
CA LEU A 519 15.55 -13.19 -31.69
C LEU A 519 14.73 -11.89 -31.87
N LYS A 520 14.69 -11.02 -30.87
CA LYS A 520 14.02 -9.71 -30.94
C LYS A 520 14.68 -8.77 -31.95
N LEU A 521 16.01 -8.71 -31.97
CA LEU A 521 16.77 -7.84 -32.87
C LEU A 521 16.69 -8.28 -34.34
N SER A 522 16.59 -9.59 -34.60
CA SER A 522 16.45 -10.13 -35.96
C SER A 522 15.06 -9.95 -36.58
N GLY A 523 14.07 -9.47 -35.80
CA GLY A 523 12.67 -9.36 -36.23
C GLY A 523 11.95 -10.71 -36.39
N THR A 524 12.59 -11.80 -35.94
CA THR A 524 12.01 -13.16 -35.98
C THR A 524 10.90 -13.33 -34.94
N VAL A 525 10.88 -12.50 -33.90
CA VAL A 525 9.82 -12.41 -32.89
C VAL A 525 9.44 -10.95 -32.64
N GLU A 526 8.15 -10.69 -32.47
CA GLU A 526 7.63 -9.39 -32.06
C GLU A 526 8.06 -9.06 -30.62
N GLN A 527 8.04 -7.77 -30.24
CA GLN A 527 8.47 -7.34 -28.90
C GLN A 527 7.69 -7.99 -27.75
N ASN A 528 6.47 -8.49 -28.03
CA ASN A 528 5.50 -8.98 -27.05
C ASN A 528 5.31 -10.51 -27.07
N VAL A 529 6.27 -11.29 -27.56
CA VAL A 529 6.16 -12.75 -27.57
C VAL A 529 6.16 -13.31 -26.14
N GLN A 530 5.02 -13.88 -25.72
CA GLN A 530 4.91 -14.81 -24.60
C GLN A 530 3.75 -15.83 -24.81
N PRO A 531 3.93 -17.10 -24.37
CA PRO A 531 5.11 -17.62 -23.67
C PRO A 531 6.27 -18.03 -24.61
N LEU A 532 7.50 -17.83 -24.14
CA LEU A 532 8.71 -18.45 -24.69
C LEU A 532 8.98 -19.74 -23.92
N LEU A 533 9.08 -20.87 -24.61
CA LEU A 533 9.26 -22.18 -23.97
C LEU A 533 10.64 -22.72 -24.31
N PHE A 534 11.53 -22.76 -23.31
CA PHE A 534 12.89 -23.29 -23.47
C PHE A 534 12.94 -24.75 -23.05
N ILE A 535 13.33 -25.64 -23.96
CA ILE A 535 13.55 -27.07 -23.67
C ILE A 535 15.05 -27.28 -23.44
N ILE A 536 15.40 -27.69 -22.22
CA ILE A 536 16.79 -27.92 -21.78
C ILE A 536 16.95 -29.39 -21.42
N GLU A 537 17.85 -30.09 -22.10
CA GLU A 537 18.20 -31.47 -21.77
C GLU A 537 19.29 -31.52 -20.69
N LYS A 538 19.14 -32.43 -19.72
CA LYS A 538 20.18 -32.64 -18.71
C LYS A 538 21.37 -33.41 -19.30
N GLU A 539 22.58 -32.88 -19.14
CA GLU A 539 23.82 -33.57 -19.55
C GLU A 539 24.10 -34.76 -18.60
N LYS A 540 24.21 -35.97 -19.14
CA LYS A 540 24.56 -37.17 -18.34
C LYS A 540 26.04 -37.09 -17.94
N GLU A 541 26.33 -37.17 -16.65
CA GLU A 541 27.69 -37.35 -16.17
C GLU A 541 28.28 -38.63 -16.78
N LYS A 542 29.46 -38.53 -17.40
CA LYS A 542 30.24 -39.70 -17.79
C LYS A 542 30.75 -40.34 -16.49
N ASP A 543 30.27 -41.55 -16.20
CA ASP A 543 30.87 -42.43 -15.20
C ASP A 543 32.39 -42.42 -15.36
N ARG A 544 33.08 -41.78 -14.41
CA ARG A 544 34.51 -41.99 -14.24
C ARG A 544 34.65 -43.39 -13.67
N GLY A 545 34.86 -44.35 -14.57
CA GLY A 545 35.19 -45.71 -14.20
C GLY A 545 36.30 -45.71 -13.16
N PHE A 546 36.03 -46.35 -12.03
CA PHE A 546 37.06 -46.80 -11.11
C PHE A 546 38.01 -47.73 -11.88
N CYS A 547 39.22 -47.23 -12.15
CA CYS A 547 40.36 -48.07 -12.51
C CYS A 547 41.35 -48.05 -11.34
N GLY A 548 41.58 -49.23 -10.77
CA GLY A 548 42.85 -49.68 -10.17
C GLY A 548 43.36 -48.96 -8.94
#